data_AF-A0A359BJ16-F1
#
_entry.id   AF-A0A359BJ16-F1
#
_cell.length_a   1.000
_cell.length_b   1.000
_cell.length_c   1.000
_cell.angle_alpha   90.00
_cell.angle_beta   90.00
_cell.angle_gamma   90.00
#
_symmetry.space_group_name_H-M   'P 1'
#
loop_
_entity.id
_entity.type
_entity.pdbx_description
1 polymer ?
#
loop_
_entity_poly.entity_id
_entity_poly.type
_entity_poly.pdbx_seq_one_letter_code
_entity_poly.pdbx_strand_id
1 'polypeptide(L)'
;MGVNQLNDNVLSPQDVRKILESDNIEIVGLCKKADVSPKKTDDGKIYFSLEDVRALKKAKETLAPISSTMSNTASQLVVDSLLKSLHNMENSITDSVTKILDERLEGMDEVVVELIRCKTENENLKNQIEDLNKENYDLKKENASYRPFIFGLYVKDSVGKSLF
;
A
#
# COMPACT_ATOMS: atom_id res chain seq x y z
N MET A 1 -40.34 58.09 -5.79
CA MET A 1 -38.93 57.66 -5.90
C MET A 1 -38.84 56.59 -6.97
N GLY A 2 -37.99 56.81 -7.98
CA GLY A 2 -37.34 55.82 -8.84
C GLY A 2 -38.20 54.76 -9.56
N VAL A 3 -38.57 55.04 -10.82
CA VAL A 3 -38.89 54.03 -11.84
C VAL A 3 -37.60 53.53 -12.52
N ASN A 4 -37.66 52.30 -13.09
CA ASN A 4 -36.72 51.65 -14.03
C ASN A 4 -35.60 50.82 -13.37
N GLN A 5 -35.33 49.54 -13.68
CA GLN A 5 -35.49 48.77 -14.91
C GLN A 5 -35.66 47.27 -14.59
N LEU A 6 -36.62 46.62 -15.26
CA LEU A 6 -36.68 45.17 -15.43
C LEU A 6 -35.41 44.69 -16.15
N ASN A 7 -34.55 43.96 -15.45
CA ASN A 7 -33.54 43.14 -16.12
C ASN A 7 -34.15 41.76 -16.35
N ASP A 8 -35.01 41.66 -17.37
CA ASP A 8 -35.68 40.43 -17.86
C ASP A 8 -34.70 39.34 -18.37
N ASN A 9 -33.40 39.53 -18.17
CA ASN A 9 -32.33 38.66 -18.63
C ASN A 9 -31.59 37.94 -17.49
N VAL A 10 -32.12 37.99 -16.26
CA VAL A 10 -31.52 37.42 -15.06
C VAL A 10 -32.39 36.29 -14.51
N LEU A 11 -31.81 35.10 -14.39
CA LEU A 11 -32.47 33.87 -13.99
C LEU A 11 -31.93 33.38 -12.66
N SER A 12 -32.82 33.01 -11.73
CA SER A 12 -32.40 32.41 -10.46
C SER A 12 -32.00 30.93 -10.68
N PRO A 13 -31.23 30.33 -9.77
CA PRO A 13 -30.95 28.89 -9.81
C PRO A 13 -32.23 28.05 -9.86
N GLN A 14 -33.35 28.51 -9.28
CA GLN A 14 -34.63 27.80 -9.35
C GLN A 14 -35.22 27.83 -10.77
N ASP A 15 -35.07 28.94 -11.48
CA ASP A 15 -35.55 29.08 -12.86
C ASP A 15 -34.69 28.24 -13.81
N VAL A 16 -33.36 28.22 -13.59
CA VAL A 16 -32.44 27.36 -14.35
C VAL A 16 -32.78 25.88 -14.16
N ARG A 17 -33.13 25.45 -12.95
CA ARG A 17 -33.61 24.08 -12.69
C ARG A 17 -34.88 23.73 -13.46
N LYS A 18 -35.83 24.66 -13.54
CA LYS A 18 -37.08 24.47 -14.29
C LYS A 18 -36.84 24.45 -15.80
N ILE A 19 -35.97 25.31 -16.32
CA ILE A 19 -35.68 25.43 -17.76
C ILE A 19 -34.85 24.25 -18.26
N LEU A 20 -33.85 23.84 -17.49
CA LEU A 20 -32.98 22.73 -17.88
C LEU A 20 -33.53 21.38 -17.43
N GLU A 21 -34.53 21.31 -16.56
CA GLU A 21 -34.98 20.07 -15.91
C GLU A 21 -33.80 19.28 -15.30
N SER A 22 -32.97 20.01 -14.53
CA SER A 22 -31.74 19.50 -13.94
C SER A 22 -31.67 19.82 -12.45
N ASP A 23 -31.04 18.94 -11.67
CA ASP A 23 -30.82 19.19 -10.26
C ASP A 23 -29.63 20.15 -10.01
N ASN A 24 -29.43 20.56 -8.75
CA ASN A 24 -28.35 21.50 -8.43
C ASN A 24 -26.96 20.89 -8.67
N ILE A 25 -26.82 19.56 -8.54
CA ILE A 25 -25.55 18.86 -8.67
C ILE A 25 -25.16 18.84 -10.15
N GLU A 26 -26.10 18.50 -11.03
CA GLU A 26 -25.96 18.48 -12.47
C GLU A 26 -25.71 19.89 -13.01
N ILE A 27 -26.44 20.92 -12.53
CA ILE A 27 -26.19 22.31 -12.93
C ILE A 27 -24.77 22.75 -12.56
N VAL A 28 -24.27 22.41 -11.38
CA VAL A 28 -22.87 22.71 -10.99
C VAL A 28 -21.87 21.99 -11.91
N GLY A 29 -22.17 20.75 -12.32
CA GLY A 29 -21.39 20.01 -13.31
C GLY A 29 -21.39 20.67 -14.69
N LEU A 30 -22.56 21.12 -15.16
CA LEU A 30 -22.72 21.84 -16.41
C LEU A 30 -21.96 23.17 -16.41
N CYS A 31 -21.99 23.90 -15.28
CA CYS A 31 -21.22 25.14 -15.12
C CYS A 31 -19.72 24.92 -15.32
N LYS A 32 -19.16 23.85 -14.73
CA LYS A 32 -17.74 23.51 -14.90
C LYS A 32 -17.39 23.14 -16.35
N LYS A 33 -18.30 22.45 -17.05
CA LYS A 33 -18.08 21.99 -18.44
C LYS A 33 -18.24 23.11 -19.47
N ALA A 34 -19.21 23.99 -19.26
CA ALA A 34 -19.50 25.11 -20.14
C ALA A 34 -18.62 26.34 -19.87
N ASP A 35 -17.71 26.26 -18.90
CA ASP A 35 -16.92 27.39 -18.38
C ASP A 35 -17.80 28.58 -17.96
N VAL A 36 -18.98 28.27 -17.39
CA VAL A 36 -19.95 29.27 -16.92
C VAL A 36 -19.74 29.47 -15.43
N SER A 37 -19.35 30.68 -15.04
CA SER A 37 -19.22 31.08 -13.64
C SER A 37 -20.52 31.72 -13.13
N PRO A 38 -21.18 31.16 -12.09
CA PRO A 38 -22.38 31.76 -11.52
C PRO A 38 -22.10 33.16 -10.97
N LYS A 39 -22.94 34.14 -11.35
CA LYS A 39 -22.77 35.54 -10.96
C LYS A 39 -23.47 35.81 -9.64
N LYS A 40 -22.99 36.80 -8.89
CA LYS A 40 -23.58 37.19 -7.61
C LYS A 40 -24.09 38.62 -7.70
N THR A 41 -25.31 38.84 -7.22
CA THR A 41 -25.87 40.19 -7.01
C THR A 41 -25.21 40.81 -5.78
N ASP A 42 -25.32 42.12 -5.62
CA ASP A 42 -24.84 42.87 -4.44
C ASP A 42 -25.40 42.31 -3.11
N ASP A 43 -26.60 41.72 -3.15
CA ASP A 43 -27.24 41.02 -2.01
C ASP A 43 -26.71 39.59 -1.76
N GLY A 44 -25.66 39.16 -2.47
CA GLY A 44 -25.06 37.83 -2.33
C GLY A 44 -25.84 36.66 -2.96
N LYS A 45 -26.97 36.93 -3.63
CA LYS A 45 -27.75 35.91 -4.35
C LYS A 45 -27.10 35.53 -5.68
N ILE A 46 -27.13 34.24 -6.01
CA ILE A 46 -26.59 33.72 -7.27
C ILE A 46 -27.62 33.92 -8.39
N TYR A 47 -27.16 34.31 -9.57
CA TYR A 47 -27.97 34.43 -10.77
C TYR A 47 -27.22 34.00 -12.04
N PHE A 48 -27.98 33.72 -13.08
CA PHE A 48 -27.52 33.34 -14.42
C PHE A 48 -28.09 34.32 -15.45
N SER A 49 -27.33 34.63 -16.50
CA SER A 49 -27.88 35.33 -17.66
C SER A 49 -28.51 34.34 -18.65
N LEU A 50 -29.33 34.83 -19.57
CA LEU A 50 -29.85 34.01 -20.67
C LEU A 50 -28.74 33.33 -21.50
N GLU A 51 -27.59 34.01 -21.68
CA GLU A 51 -26.45 33.42 -22.38
C GLU A 51 -25.83 32.26 -21.59
N ASP A 52 -25.69 32.44 -20.27
CA ASP A 52 -25.20 31.41 -19.36
C ASP A 52 -26.12 30.16 -19.44
N VAL A 53 -27.45 30.37 -19.41
CA VAL A 53 -28.43 29.27 -19.53
C VAL A 53 -28.43 28.62 -20.91
N ARG A 54 -28.21 29.40 -21.99
CA ARG A 54 -28.04 28.86 -23.34
C ARG A 54 -26.77 27.99 -23.45
N ALA A 55 -25.67 28.43 -22.86
CA ALA A 55 -24.43 27.67 -22.79
C ALA A 55 -24.59 26.38 -21.98
N LEU A 56 -25.28 26.45 -20.83
CA LEU A 56 -25.62 25.28 -20.02
C LEU A 56 -26.55 24.32 -20.76
N LYS A 57 -27.54 24.83 -21.52
CA LYS A 57 -28.43 24.01 -22.36
C LYS A 57 -27.65 23.30 -23.46
N LYS A 58 -26.75 24.00 -24.16
CA LYS A 58 -25.87 23.40 -25.16
C LYS A 58 -24.96 22.35 -24.54
N ALA A 59 -24.39 22.62 -23.36
CA ALA A 59 -23.58 21.65 -22.62
C ALA A 59 -24.41 20.42 -22.19
N LYS A 60 -25.68 20.62 -21.80
CA LYS A 60 -26.61 19.53 -21.52
C LYS A 60 -26.96 18.74 -22.77
N GLU A 61 -27.18 19.37 -23.92
CA GLU A 61 -27.43 18.70 -25.19
C GLU A 61 -26.20 17.91 -25.68
N THR A 62 -24.97 18.35 -25.36
CA THR A 62 -23.77 17.52 -25.57
C THR A 62 -23.64 16.34 -24.60
N LEU A 63 -24.40 16.34 -23.51
CA LEU A 63 -24.48 15.24 -22.52
C LEU A 63 -25.73 14.37 -22.73
N ALA A 64 -26.77 14.90 -23.39
CA ALA A 64 -27.89 14.11 -23.83
C ALA A 64 -27.32 12.98 -24.70
N PRO A 65 -27.70 11.72 -24.43
CA PRO A 65 -27.27 10.62 -25.28
C PRO A 65 -27.70 10.97 -26.69
N ILE A 66 -26.75 10.85 -27.62
CA ILE A 66 -26.95 11.02 -29.05
C ILE A 66 -28.06 10.03 -29.47
N SER A 67 -29.31 10.46 -29.38
CA SER A 67 -30.40 9.83 -30.10
C SER A 67 -30.19 10.25 -31.55
N SER A 68 -29.73 9.30 -32.36
CA SER A 68 -29.51 9.38 -33.81
C SER A 68 -28.29 10.16 -34.30
N THR A 69 -27.11 9.56 -34.16
CA THR A 69 -26.16 9.33 -35.27
C THR A 69 -25.36 8.10 -34.90
N MET A 70 -25.39 7.08 -35.76
CA MET A 70 -24.72 5.79 -35.58
C MET A 70 -23.28 5.92 -35.06
N SER A 71 -23.10 5.84 -33.75
CA SER A 71 -21.89 5.32 -33.13
C SER A 71 -22.29 3.98 -32.53
N ASN A 72 -21.75 2.91 -33.10
CA ASN A 72 -22.21 1.54 -32.95
C ASN A 72 -22.45 1.17 -31.46
N THR A 73 -23.70 0.88 -31.09
CA THR A 73 -24.06 0.25 -29.79
C THR A 73 -23.23 -1.01 -29.51
N ALA A 74 -22.79 -1.69 -30.57
CA ALA A 74 -21.83 -2.78 -30.49
C ALA A 74 -20.47 -2.35 -29.91
N SER A 75 -19.96 -1.16 -30.26
CA SER A 75 -18.67 -0.66 -29.77
C SER A 75 -18.66 -0.38 -28.27
N GLN A 76 -19.76 0.14 -27.71
CA GLN A 76 -19.87 0.39 -26.27
C GLN A 76 -19.90 -0.93 -25.46
N LEU A 77 -20.66 -1.91 -25.93
CA LEU A 77 -20.73 -3.24 -25.32
C LEU A 77 -19.38 -3.99 -25.38
N VAL A 78 -18.64 -3.81 -26.47
CA VAL A 78 -17.28 -4.38 -26.63
C VAL A 78 -16.31 -3.73 -25.64
N VAL A 79 -16.38 -2.41 -25.45
CA VAL A 79 -15.55 -1.70 -24.46
C VAL A 79 -15.86 -2.15 -23.04
N ASP A 80 -17.14 -2.29 -22.67
CA ASP A 80 -17.53 -2.78 -21.34
C ASP A 80 -17.07 -4.22 -21.09
N SER A 81 -17.18 -5.08 -22.13
CA SER A 81 -16.68 -6.46 -22.06
C SER A 81 -15.16 -6.51 -21.91
N LEU A 82 -14.43 -5.62 -22.59
CA LEU A 82 -12.98 -5.50 -22.47
C LEU A 82 -12.57 -5.02 -21.08
N LEU A 83 -13.22 -4.00 -20.54
CA LEU A 83 -12.96 -3.50 -19.19
C LEU A 83 -13.24 -4.57 -18.13
N LYS A 84 -14.33 -5.32 -18.28
CA LYS A 84 -14.63 -6.44 -17.39
C LYS A 84 -13.57 -7.54 -17.48
N SER A 85 -13.10 -7.86 -18.68
CA SER A 85 -12.02 -8.84 -18.89
C SER A 85 -10.71 -8.37 -18.27
N LEU A 86 -10.35 -7.10 -18.45
CA LEU A 86 -9.17 -6.49 -17.85
C LEU A 86 -9.25 -6.48 -16.32
N HIS A 87 -10.40 -6.14 -15.75
CA HIS A 87 -10.58 -6.15 -14.29
C HIS A 87 -10.55 -7.58 -13.72
N ASN A 88 -11.11 -8.56 -14.44
CA ASN A 88 -10.97 -9.96 -14.05
C ASN A 88 -9.51 -10.42 -14.10
N MET A 89 -8.75 -9.98 -15.11
CA MET A 89 -7.32 -10.28 -15.24
C MET A 89 -6.52 -9.59 -14.13
N GLU A 90 -6.81 -8.33 -13.82
CA GLU A 90 -6.21 -7.57 -12.72
C GLU A 90 -6.42 -8.29 -11.39
N ASN A 91 -7.65 -8.69 -11.09
CA ASN A 91 -7.99 -9.40 -9.86
C ASN A 91 -7.26 -10.76 -9.81
N SER A 92 -7.28 -11.52 -10.90
CA SER A 92 -6.59 -12.81 -10.98
C SER A 92 -5.07 -12.69 -10.80
N ILE A 93 -4.46 -11.63 -11.34
CA ILE A 93 -3.03 -11.36 -11.16
C ILE A 93 -2.76 -10.96 -9.72
N THR A 94 -3.57 -10.07 -9.16
CA THR A 94 -3.46 -9.61 -7.77
C THR A 94 -3.52 -10.80 -6.81
N ASP A 95 -4.51 -11.68 -6.98
CA ASP A 95 -4.67 -12.88 -6.16
C ASP A 95 -3.46 -13.82 -6.28
N SER A 96 -2.98 -14.03 -7.51
CA SER A 96 -1.81 -14.89 -7.76
C SER A 96 -0.54 -14.33 -7.14
N VAL A 97 -0.32 -13.02 -7.25
CA VAL A 97 0.85 -12.33 -6.69
C VAL A 97 0.81 -12.35 -5.17
N THR A 98 -0.33 -12.05 -4.56
CA THR A 98 -0.52 -12.12 -3.10
C THR A 98 -0.23 -13.53 -2.59
N LYS A 99 -0.79 -14.55 -3.24
CA LYS A 99 -0.55 -15.94 -2.85
C LYS A 99 0.93 -16.34 -2.93
N ILE A 100 1.62 -15.97 -4.02
CA ILE A 100 3.06 -16.25 -4.15
C ILE A 100 3.87 -15.52 -3.08
N LEU A 101 3.52 -14.28 -2.75
CA LEU A 101 4.18 -13.53 -1.67
C LEU A 101 3.99 -14.22 -0.32
N ASP A 102 2.77 -14.63 0.00
CA ASP A 102 2.46 -15.32 1.26
C ASP A 102 3.27 -16.62 1.39
N GLU A 103 3.28 -17.47 0.36
CA GLU A 103 4.06 -18.72 0.34
C GLU A 103 5.58 -18.47 0.51
N ARG A 104 6.10 -17.40 -0.10
CA ARG A 104 7.54 -17.07 -0.02
C ARG A 104 7.92 -16.46 1.31
N LEU A 105 7.05 -15.67 1.92
CA LEU A 105 7.25 -15.11 3.25
C LEU A 105 7.21 -16.21 4.31
N GLU A 106 6.25 -17.15 4.21
CA GLU A 106 6.17 -18.29 5.12
C GLU A 106 7.42 -19.19 5.01
N GLY A 107 7.89 -19.47 3.80
CA GLY A 107 9.14 -20.22 3.61
C GLY A 107 10.38 -19.48 4.15
N MET A 108 10.37 -18.15 4.17
CA MET A 108 11.46 -17.36 4.77
C MET A 108 11.47 -17.47 6.30
N ASP A 109 10.30 -17.46 6.94
CA ASP A 109 10.18 -17.60 8.40
C ASP A 109 10.72 -18.95 8.88
N GLU A 110 10.43 -20.04 8.16
CA GLU A 110 10.98 -21.37 8.45
C GLU A 110 12.52 -21.39 8.42
N VAL A 111 13.10 -20.78 7.39
CA VAL A 111 14.57 -20.69 7.25
C VAL A 111 15.19 -19.86 8.39
N VAL A 112 14.55 -18.77 8.80
CA VAL A 112 15.03 -17.93 9.91
C VAL A 112 15.01 -18.71 11.23
N VAL A 113 13.95 -19.49 11.48
CA VAL A 113 13.85 -20.33 12.69
C VAL A 113 14.98 -21.38 12.72
N GLU A 114 15.20 -22.09 11.62
CA GLU A 114 16.25 -23.10 11.57
C GLU A 114 17.65 -22.47 11.66
N LEU A 115 17.85 -21.27 11.10
CA LEU A 115 19.09 -20.52 11.24
C LEU A 115 19.36 -20.12 12.70
N ILE A 116 18.34 -19.65 13.44
CA ILE A 116 18.48 -19.33 14.87
C ILE A 116 18.88 -20.59 15.64
N ARG A 117 18.20 -21.71 15.39
CA ARG A 117 18.51 -23.00 16.01
C ARG A 117 19.96 -23.42 15.75
N CYS A 118 20.39 -23.38 14.49
CA CYS A 118 21.77 -23.69 14.09
C CYS A 118 22.78 -22.75 14.76
N LYS A 119 22.46 -21.45 14.87
CA LYS A 119 23.34 -20.47 15.51
C LYS A 119 23.49 -20.73 17.01
N THR A 120 22.39 -21.03 17.70
CA THR A 120 22.41 -21.42 19.12
C THR A 120 23.21 -22.70 19.34
N GLU A 121 22.99 -23.72 18.50
CA GLU A 121 23.74 -24.97 18.59
C GLU A 121 25.23 -24.77 18.31
N ASN A 122 25.58 -23.90 17.35
CA ASN A 122 26.96 -23.54 17.05
C ASN A 122 27.66 -22.85 18.23
N GLU A 123 26.99 -21.90 18.90
CA GLU A 123 27.52 -21.28 20.12
C GLU A 123 27.71 -22.31 21.25
N ASN A 124 26.76 -23.23 21.43
CA ASN A 124 26.88 -24.28 22.42
C ASN A 124 28.08 -25.21 22.14
N LEU A 125 28.27 -25.62 20.88
CA LEU A 125 29.42 -26.42 20.47
C LEU A 125 30.75 -25.68 20.68
N LYS A 126 30.80 -24.37 20.41
CA LYS A 126 31.99 -23.56 20.72
C LYS A 126 32.33 -23.56 22.20
N ASN A 127 31.34 -23.40 23.07
CA ASN A 127 31.54 -23.46 24.52
C ASN A 127 32.05 -24.84 24.96
N GLN A 128 31.47 -25.93 24.44
CA GLN A 128 31.96 -27.28 24.72
C GLN A 128 33.41 -27.50 24.28
N ILE A 129 33.81 -26.97 23.12
CA ILE A 129 35.19 -27.04 22.65
C ILE A 129 36.13 -26.26 23.60
N GLU A 130 35.71 -25.10 24.09
CA GLU A 130 36.49 -24.31 25.03
C GLU A 130 36.69 -25.05 26.37
N ASP A 131 35.61 -25.60 26.93
CA ASP A 131 35.64 -26.38 28.17
C ASP A 131 36.53 -27.62 28.04
N LEU A 132 36.36 -28.39 26.95
CA LEU A 132 37.19 -29.57 26.69
C LEU A 132 38.66 -29.20 26.48
N ASN A 133 38.95 -28.09 25.82
CA ASN A 133 40.34 -27.64 25.67
C ASN A 133 40.97 -27.28 27.01
N LYS A 134 40.21 -26.64 27.90
CA LYS A 134 40.68 -26.31 29.25
C LYS A 134 40.93 -27.57 30.07
N GLU A 135 40.00 -28.52 30.08
CA GLU A 135 40.17 -29.80 30.76
C GLU A 135 41.37 -30.57 30.20
N ASN A 136 41.52 -30.62 28.88
CA ASN A 136 42.63 -31.30 28.22
C ASN A 136 43.98 -30.65 28.60
N TYR A 137 44.03 -29.32 28.72
CA TYR A 137 45.20 -28.62 29.21
C TYR A 137 45.53 -28.98 30.66
N ASP A 138 44.53 -28.97 31.55
CA ASP A 138 44.70 -29.30 32.96
C ASP A 138 45.16 -30.75 33.15
N LEU A 139 44.55 -31.70 32.42
CA LEU A 139 44.95 -33.10 32.42
C LEU A 139 46.36 -33.30 31.86
N LYS A 140 46.74 -32.60 30.78
CA LYS A 140 48.12 -32.65 30.25
C LYS A 140 49.12 -32.13 31.27
N LYS A 141 48.80 -31.03 31.94
CA LYS A 141 49.64 -30.45 33.00
C LYS A 141 49.76 -31.39 34.20
N GLU A 142 48.65 -31.99 34.62
CA GLU A 142 48.66 -33.00 35.68
C GLU A 142 49.47 -34.23 35.27
N ASN A 143 49.29 -34.76 34.07
CA ASN A 143 50.04 -35.90 33.57
C ASN A 143 51.55 -35.60 33.50
N ALA A 144 51.92 -34.40 33.04
CA ALA A 144 53.30 -33.94 33.00
C ALA A 144 53.94 -33.77 34.39
N SER A 145 53.14 -33.70 35.46
CA SER A 145 53.64 -33.66 36.83
C SER A 145 54.07 -35.04 37.35
N TYR A 146 53.79 -36.13 36.65
CA TYR A 146 54.24 -37.46 37.05
C TYR A 146 55.58 -37.81 36.40
N ARG A 147 56.55 -38.17 37.23
CA ARG A 147 57.88 -38.63 36.78
C ARG A 147 58.09 -40.11 37.10
N PRO A 148 58.82 -40.85 36.25
CA PRO A 148 59.06 -42.27 36.47
C PRO A 148 59.91 -42.49 37.73
N PHE A 149 59.55 -43.52 38.47
CA PHE A 149 60.29 -44.08 39.61
C PHE A 149 60.73 -45.52 39.25
N ILE A 150 61.15 -46.32 40.22
CA ILE A 150 61.60 -47.71 40.01
C ILE A 150 60.44 -48.69 39.79
N PHE A 151 60.73 -49.75 39.04
CA PHE A 151 59.80 -50.85 38.72
C PHE A 151 58.48 -50.41 38.04
N GLY A 152 58.51 -49.34 37.26
CA GLY A 152 57.32 -48.85 36.52
C GLY A 152 56.32 -48.07 37.37
N LEU A 153 56.65 -47.76 38.62
CA LEU A 153 55.88 -46.83 39.44
C LEU A 153 56.16 -45.39 39.01
N TYR A 154 55.19 -44.50 39.19
CA TYR A 154 55.32 -43.07 38.95
C TYR A 154 55.05 -42.29 40.24
N VAL A 155 55.75 -41.18 40.43
CA VAL A 155 55.53 -40.28 41.57
C VAL A 155 55.13 -38.91 41.03
N LYS A 156 54.09 -38.31 41.63
CA LYS A 156 53.66 -36.96 41.31
C LYS A 156 54.62 -35.94 41.92
N ASP A 157 55.02 -34.96 41.13
CA ASP A 157 55.75 -33.79 41.59
C ASP A 157 54.84 -32.97 42.48
N SER A 158 54.97 -33.17 43.78
CA SER A 158 54.41 -32.27 44.78
C SER A 158 55.12 -30.93 44.65
N VAL A 159 54.54 -30.00 43.89
CA VAL A 159 54.87 -28.57 44.00
C VAL A 159 54.47 -28.18 45.42
N GLY A 160 55.43 -28.21 46.33
CA GLY A 160 55.23 -27.83 47.71
C GLY A 160 54.74 -26.39 47.75
N LYS A 161 53.51 -26.18 48.23
CA LYS A 161 53.28 -25.06 49.14
C LYS A 161 54.27 -25.26 50.28
N SER A 162 55.38 -24.51 50.25
CA SER A 162 56.33 -24.46 51.35
C SER A 162 55.57 -23.98 52.58
N LEU A 163 55.28 -24.91 53.49
CA LEU A 163 54.90 -24.61 54.87
C LEU A 163 56.20 -24.45 55.66
N PHE A 164 56.87 -23.32 55.45
CA PHE A 164 57.83 -22.68 56.36
C PHE A 164 57.85 -21.19 56.01
#